data_AF-A0A7S0DKM6-F1
#
_entry.id   AF-A0A7S0DKM6-F1
#
_cell.length_a   1.000
_cell.length_b   1.000
_cell.length_c   1.000
_cell.angle_alpha   90.00
_cell.angle_beta   90.00
_cell.angle_gamma   90.00
#
_symmetry.space_group_name_H-M   'P 1'
#
loop_
_entity.id
_entity.type
_entity.pdbx_description
1 polymer ?
#
loop_
_entity_poly.entity_id
_entity_poly.type
_entity_poly.pdbx_seq_one_letter_code
_entity_poly.pdbx_strand_id
1 'polypeptide(L)'
;MEEEDIAYRKRKVAKNSLWQQKLAAWRPLMTPGCISAILITVGVIFIIIGITLLVLSLQIINISKRYDDKCAGELCYIEIDIEEDMDAPVYFYYKLVNFYQNHRSYATDFDINQLQGRFEEISSCSVMETRERGPLSIYPCGLIANSFFNGILSKSEN
;
A
#
# COMPACT_ATOMS: atom_id res chain seq x y z
N MET A 1 -18.81 65.95 49.09
CA MET A 1 -18.91 65.30 47.77
C MET A 1 -17.60 64.54 47.63
N GLU A 2 -17.63 63.25 47.97
CA GLU A 2 -16.47 62.34 47.89
C GLU A 2 -16.16 62.06 46.42
N GLU A 3 -14.93 62.34 45.99
CA GLU A 3 -14.38 61.76 44.76
C GLU A 3 -13.55 60.55 45.17
N GLU A 4 -14.18 59.37 45.04
CA GLU A 4 -13.54 58.06 45.17
C GLU A 4 -12.55 57.89 44.00
N ASP A 5 -11.28 58.19 44.25
CA ASP A 5 -10.20 57.81 43.35
C ASP A 5 -10.05 56.29 43.36
N ILE A 6 -10.75 55.60 42.45
CA ILE A 6 -10.54 54.19 42.15
C ILE A 6 -9.09 54.04 41.67
N ALA A 7 -8.20 53.71 42.61
CA ALA A 7 -6.78 53.50 42.35
C ALA A 7 -6.61 52.42 41.27
N TYR A 8 -6.33 52.86 40.05
CA TYR A 8 -6.06 51.98 38.91
C TYR A 8 -4.85 51.08 39.21
N ARG A 9 -5.11 49.85 39.66
CA ARG A 9 -4.07 48.89 40.06
C ARG A 9 -3.42 48.29 38.80
N LYS A 10 -2.41 48.98 38.26
CA LYS A 10 -1.55 48.44 37.20
C LYS A 10 -0.90 47.14 37.68
N ARG A 11 -1.43 45.99 37.27
CA ARG A 11 -0.75 44.70 37.46
C ARG A 11 0.54 44.72 36.65
N LYS A 12 1.69 44.67 37.33
CA LYS A 12 3.00 44.64 36.68
C LYS A 12 3.16 43.26 36.01
N VAL A 13 3.41 43.27 34.71
CA VAL A 13 3.69 42.05 33.96
C VAL A 13 4.99 41.43 34.47
N ALA A 14 4.99 40.11 34.61
CA ALA A 14 6.14 39.36 35.10
C ALA A 14 7.35 39.56 34.18
N LYS A 15 8.52 39.82 34.77
CA LYS A 15 9.76 40.13 34.04
C LYS A 15 10.56 38.87 33.69
N ASN A 16 9.94 37.87 33.07
CA ASN A 16 10.64 36.66 32.62
C ASN A 16 10.75 36.62 31.08
N SER A 17 11.65 35.78 30.54
CA SER A 17 11.96 35.72 29.10
C SER A 17 10.74 35.36 28.24
N LEU A 18 9.79 34.59 28.80
CA LEU A 18 8.55 34.19 28.15
C LEU A 18 7.59 35.37 27.97
N TRP A 19 7.20 36.04 29.06
CA TRP A 19 6.28 37.19 29.01
C TRP A 19 6.90 38.42 28.34
N GLN A 20 8.23 38.49 28.27
CA GLN A 20 8.97 39.54 27.56
C GLN A 20 9.28 39.20 26.10
N GLN A 21 8.88 38.02 25.60
CA GLN A 21 9.17 37.57 24.23
C GLN A 21 10.67 37.60 23.87
N LYS A 22 11.54 37.30 24.85
CA LYS A 22 13.01 37.23 24.71
C LYS A 22 13.52 35.80 24.81
N LEU A 23 12.74 34.85 24.29
CA LEU A 23 13.21 33.48 24.17
C LEU A 23 14.35 33.42 23.14
N ALA A 24 15.35 32.58 23.41
CA ALA A 24 16.39 32.29 22.42
C ALA A 24 15.71 31.70 21.19
N ALA A 25 15.78 32.42 20.07
CA ALA A 25 15.15 32.02 18.83
C ALA A 25 16.23 31.98 17.74
N TRP A 26 16.31 30.87 17.02
CA TRP A 26 17.08 30.81 15.80
C TRP A 26 16.28 31.48 14.68
N ARG A 27 16.87 32.50 14.06
CA ARG A 27 16.24 33.27 12.96
C ARG A 27 17.03 33.03 11.68
N PRO A 28 16.86 31.88 11.00
CA PRO A 28 17.57 31.61 9.78
C PRO A 28 17.11 32.57 8.68
N LEU A 29 18.03 33.38 8.17
CA LEU A 29 17.77 34.20 7.00
C LEU A 29 18.18 33.41 5.75
N MET A 30 17.19 33.01 4.97
CA MET A 30 17.41 32.23 3.76
C MET A 30 17.98 33.13 2.66
N THR A 31 19.30 33.20 2.59
CA THR A 31 20.01 33.85 1.48
C THR A 31 20.06 32.93 0.26
N PRO A 32 20.14 33.47 -0.97
CA PRO A 32 20.25 32.66 -2.18
C PRO A 32 21.41 31.66 -2.16
N GLY A 33 22.53 32.00 -1.50
CA GLY A 33 23.69 31.11 -1.35
C GLY A 33 23.46 29.93 -0.40
N CYS A 34 22.73 30.13 0.70
CA CYS A 34 22.36 29.03 1.60
C CYS A 34 21.38 28.06 0.90
N ILE A 35 20.41 28.59 0.17
CA ILE A 35 19.42 27.77 -0.56
C ILE A 35 20.10 26.98 -1.67
N SER A 36 20.99 27.61 -2.46
CA SER A 36 21.68 26.92 -3.55
C SER A 36 22.56 25.77 -3.02
N ALA A 37 23.27 25.97 -1.92
CA ALA A 37 24.07 24.92 -1.29
C ALA A 37 23.20 23.74 -0.83
N ILE A 38 22.08 24.00 -0.16
CA ILE A 38 21.15 22.95 0.28
C ILE A 38 20.61 22.15 -0.91
N LEU A 39 20.17 22.83 -1.97
CA LEU A 39 19.65 22.18 -3.18
C LEU A 39 20.69 21.32 -3.89
N ILE A 40 21.93 21.81 -4.03
CA ILE A 40 23.03 21.02 -4.62
C ILE A 40 23.30 19.77 -3.78
N THR A 41 23.31 19.91 -2.45
CA THR A 41 23.61 18.79 -1.55
C THR A 41 22.52 17.70 -1.66
N VAL A 42 21.25 18.11 -1.62
CA VAL A 42 20.11 17.19 -1.81
C VAL A 42 20.11 16.59 -3.21
N GLY A 43 20.47 17.36 -4.23
CA GLY A 43 20.58 16.90 -5.62
C GLY A 43 21.62 15.79 -5.78
N VAL A 44 22.81 15.95 -5.20
CA VAL A 44 23.85 14.90 -5.24
C VAL A 44 23.36 13.62 -4.54
N ILE A 45 22.69 13.75 -3.38
CA ILE A 45 22.11 12.60 -2.67
C ILE A 45 21.09 11.87 -3.56
N PHE A 46 20.18 12.60 -4.21
CA PHE A 46 19.17 12.00 -5.09
C PHE A 46 19.77 11.40 -6.36
N ILE A 47 20.85 11.96 -6.90
CA ILE A 47 21.56 11.36 -8.03
C ILE A 47 22.18 10.02 -7.62
N ILE A 48 22.84 9.95 -6.47
CA ILE A 48 23.45 8.70 -5.97
C ILE A 48 22.36 7.64 -5.74
N ILE A 49 21.27 8.01 -5.06
CA ILE A 49 20.15 7.10 -4.82
C ILE A 49 19.51 6.67 -6.13
N GLY A 50 19.26 7.60 -7.06
CA GLY A 50 18.64 7.34 -8.35
C GLY A 50 19.47 6.39 -9.22
N ILE A 51 20.79 6.62 -9.32
CA ILE A 51 21.70 5.72 -10.05
C ILE A 51 21.70 4.33 -9.41
N THR A 52 21.78 4.26 -8.08
CA THR A 52 21.77 2.98 -7.35
C THR A 52 20.48 2.21 -7.62
N LEU A 53 19.32 2.86 -7.48
CA LEU A 53 18.02 2.26 -7.77
C LEU A 53 17.88 1.85 -9.24
N LEU A 54 18.42 2.64 -10.17
CA LEU A 54 18.39 2.32 -11.59
C LEU A 54 19.21 1.06 -11.90
N VAL A 55 20.44 0.96 -11.37
CA VAL A 55 21.28 -0.23 -11.56
C VAL A 55 20.57 -1.47 -11.01
N LEU A 56 20.01 -1.40 -9.80
CA LEU A 56 19.26 -2.50 -9.21
C LEU A 56 18.02 -2.86 -10.05
N SER A 57 17.32 -1.87 -10.62
CA SER A 57 16.16 -2.11 -11.47
C SER A 57 16.52 -2.75 -12.82
N LEU A 58 17.72 -2.50 -13.33
CA LEU A 58 18.16 -3.04 -14.62
C LEU A 58 18.65 -4.49 -14.51
N GLN A 59 18.99 -4.96 -13.31
CA GLN A 59 19.42 -6.35 -13.08
C GLN A 59 18.24 -7.34 -12.99
N ILE A 60 17.01 -6.87 -12.88
CA ILE A 60 15.84 -7.75 -12.70
C ILE A 60 15.41 -8.31 -14.06
N ILE A 61 15.60 -9.62 -14.24
CA ILE A 61 15.09 -10.37 -15.38
C ILE A 61 13.61 -10.68 -15.15
N ASN A 62 12.73 -10.24 -16.06
CA ASN A 62 11.30 -10.52 -16.01
C ASN A 62 10.82 -11.05 -17.36
N ILE A 63 10.30 -12.28 -17.35
CA ILE A 63 9.76 -12.94 -18.54
C ILE A 63 8.25 -13.10 -18.33
N SER A 64 7.45 -12.55 -19.25
CA SER A 64 6.00 -12.69 -19.22
C SER A 64 5.49 -13.34 -20.49
N LYS A 65 4.70 -14.40 -20.34
CA LYS A 65 4.03 -15.10 -21.45
C LYS A 65 2.53 -15.14 -21.19
N ARG A 66 1.78 -14.80 -22.22
CA ARG A 66 0.31 -14.82 -22.23
C ARG A 66 -0.17 -16.18 -22.74
N TYR A 67 -1.20 -16.73 -22.11
CA TYR A 67 -1.69 -18.08 -22.37
C TYR A 67 -3.21 -18.21 -22.51
N ASP A 68 -3.95 -17.10 -22.37
CA ASP A 68 -5.43 -17.07 -22.45
C ASP A 68 -5.96 -17.40 -23.84
N ASP A 69 -5.20 -17.13 -24.90
CA ASP A 69 -5.50 -17.43 -26.30
C ASP A 69 -5.27 -18.90 -26.68
N LYS A 70 -4.31 -19.57 -26.02
CA LYS A 70 -3.91 -20.94 -26.35
C LYS A 70 -4.58 -22.00 -25.49
N CYS A 71 -4.85 -21.68 -24.23
CA CYS A 71 -5.26 -22.67 -23.23
C CYS A 71 -6.73 -22.44 -22.82
N ALA A 72 -7.67 -23.04 -23.56
CA ALA A 72 -9.12 -22.87 -23.34
C ALA A 72 -9.73 -24.02 -22.50
N GLY A 73 -9.22 -24.22 -21.27
CA GLY A 73 -9.81 -25.16 -20.29
C GLY A 73 -9.30 -26.61 -20.35
N GLU A 74 -8.36 -26.91 -21.23
CA GLU A 74 -7.66 -28.20 -21.29
C GLU A 74 -6.19 -28.07 -20.88
N LEU A 75 -5.51 -29.21 -20.72
CA LEU A 75 -4.08 -29.26 -20.41
C LEU A 75 -3.30 -28.64 -21.57
N CYS A 76 -2.44 -27.67 -21.26
CA CYS A 76 -1.80 -26.81 -22.24
C CYS A 76 -0.33 -26.61 -21.89
N TYR A 77 0.53 -26.59 -22.91
CA TYR A 77 1.98 -26.39 -22.75
C TYR A 77 2.39 -25.04 -23.35
N ILE A 78 3.20 -24.29 -22.61
CA ILE A 78 3.73 -23.01 -23.04
C ILE A 78 5.24 -23.07 -22.89
N GLU A 79 5.93 -22.86 -24.01
CA GLU A 79 7.39 -22.77 -24.02
C GLU A 79 7.81 -21.37 -23.57
N ILE A 80 8.73 -21.34 -22.60
CA ILE A 80 9.30 -20.12 -22.04
C ILE A 80 10.80 -20.18 -22.27
N ASP A 81 11.28 -19.38 -23.23
CA ASP A 81 12.70 -19.24 -23.49
C ASP A 81 13.32 -18.28 -22.48
N ILE A 82 14.38 -18.74 -21.80
CA ILE A 82 15.14 -17.98 -20.82
C ILE A 82 16.53 -17.78 -21.42
N GLU A 83 16.81 -16.56 -21.90
CA GLU A 83 18.07 -16.24 -22.60
C GLU A 83 19.25 -16.01 -21.64
N GLU A 84 18.97 -15.53 -20.43
CA GLU A 84 19.97 -15.20 -19.41
C GLU A 84 19.72 -16.00 -18.12
N ASP A 85 20.81 -16.42 -17.47
CA ASP A 85 20.73 -17.14 -16.20
C ASP A 85 20.12 -16.24 -15.10
N MET A 86 19.06 -16.74 -14.46
CA MET A 86 18.41 -16.03 -13.35
C MET A 86 19.03 -16.44 -12.01
N ASP A 87 19.63 -15.48 -11.32
CA ASP A 87 20.10 -15.67 -9.95
C ASP A 87 18.93 -15.97 -8.99
N ALA A 88 19.11 -16.94 -8.09
CA ALA A 88 18.10 -17.30 -7.11
C ALA A 88 17.88 -16.17 -6.07
N PRO A 89 16.66 -15.95 -5.55
CA PRO A 89 15.44 -16.76 -5.73
C PRO A 89 14.60 -16.34 -6.95
N VAL A 90 14.09 -17.34 -7.68
CA VAL A 90 13.17 -17.12 -8.81
C VAL A 90 11.73 -17.15 -8.32
N TYR A 91 10.96 -16.13 -8.69
CA TYR A 91 9.53 -16.03 -8.37
C TYR A 91 8.67 -16.27 -9.60
N PHE A 92 7.55 -16.95 -9.41
CA PHE A 92 6.56 -17.20 -10.44
C PHE A 92 5.24 -16.50 -10.07
N TYR A 93 4.74 -15.65 -10.97
CA TYR A 93 3.52 -14.88 -10.77
C TYR A 93 2.52 -15.15 -11.90
N TYR A 94 1.24 -15.29 -11.54
CA TYR A 94 0.15 -15.24 -12.51
C TYR A 94 -0.40 -13.81 -12.57
N LYS A 95 -0.76 -13.36 -13.79
CA LYS A 95 -1.29 -12.01 -14.03
C LYS A 95 -2.67 -12.10 -14.65
N LEU A 96 -3.65 -11.50 -13.98
CA LEU A 96 -5.01 -11.33 -14.51
C LEU A 96 -5.18 -9.91 -15.03
N VAL A 97 -5.70 -9.78 -16.25
CA VAL A 97 -6.09 -8.49 -16.85
C VAL A 97 -7.60 -8.42 -16.92
N ASN A 98 -8.17 -7.21 -16.84
CA ASN A 98 -9.61 -6.97 -16.82
C ASN A 98 -10.37 -7.64 -15.65
N PHE A 99 -9.68 -7.89 -14.53
CA PHE A 99 -10.29 -8.40 -13.28
C PHE A 99 -10.24 -7.34 -12.19
N TYR A 100 -11.39 -6.73 -11.87
CA TYR A 100 -11.48 -5.55 -11.00
C TYR A 100 -11.71 -5.91 -9.52
N GLN A 101 -10.65 -6.40 -8.85
CA GLN A 101 -10.69 -6.72 -7.41
C GLN A 101 -10.90 -5.49 -6.50
N ASN A 102 -10.64 -4.29 -7.01
CA ASN A 102 -10.76 -3.04 -6.26
C ASN A 102 -12.20 -2.52 -6.13
N HIS A 103 -13.19 -3.19 -6.73
CA HIS A 103 -14.58 -2.78 -6.57
C HIS A 103 -15.01 -2.91 -5.10
N ARG A 104 -15.61 -1.85 -4.52
CA ARG A 104 -15.93 -1.79 -3.08
C ARG A 104 -16.68 -3.03 -2.61
N SER A 105 -17.78 -3.39 -3.27
CA SER A 105 -18.59 -4.56 -2.87
C SER A 105 -17.84 -5.88 -3.03
N TYR A 106 -16.87 -5.97 -3.94
CA TYR A 106 -16.05 -7.17 -4.08
C TYR A 106 -15.05 -7.26 -2.92
N ALA A 107 -14.38 -6.14 -2.62
CA ALA A 107 -13.37 -6.07 -1.56
C ALA A 107 -13.94 -6.21 -0.14
N THR A 108 -15.22 -5.90 0.08
CA THR A 108 -15.87 -6.01 1.39
C THR A 108 -16.63 -7.31 1.60
N ASP A 109 -16.82 -8.13 0.57
CA ASP A 109 -17.66 -9.33 0.64
C ASP A 109 -16.85 -10.56 1.05
N PHE A 110 -16.55 -10.64 2.35
CA PHE A 110 -15.92 -11.78 3.01
C PHE A 110 -16.23 -11.74 4.52
N ASP A 111 -16.11 -12.88 5.21
CA ASP A 111 -16.29 -12.95 6.66
C ASP A 111 -14.96 -13.27 7.37
N ILE A 112 -14.54 -12.38 8.26
CA ILE A 112 -13.26 -12.52 8.98
C ILE A 112 -13.30 -13.68 9.98
N ASN A 113 -14.42 -13.86 10.69
CA ASN A 113 -14.54 -14.90 11.71
C ASN A 113 -14.42 -16.28 11.07
N GLN A 114 -15.06 -16.47 9.92
CA GLN A 114 -14.99 -17.68 9.13
C GLN A 114 -13.56 -17.99 8.66
N LEU A 115 -12.84 -17.00 8.13
CA LEU A 115 -11.45 -17.18 7.68
C LEU A 115 -10.49 -17.49 8.85
N GLN A 116 -10.85 -17.09 10.07
CA GLN A 116 -10.13 -17.46 11.29
C GLN A 116 -10.52 -18.84 11.84
N GLY A 117 -11.47 -19.54 11.21
CA GLY A 117 -11.98 -20.84 11.67
C GLY A 117 -13.02 -20.77 12.77
N ARG A 118 -13.67 -19.61 12.97
CA ARG A 118 -14.80 -19.43 13.90
C ARG A 118 -16.11 -19.49 13.12
N PHE A 119 -16.93 -20.48 13.43
CA PHE A 119 -18.17 -20.79 12.70
C PHE A 119 -19.42 -20.22 13.37
N GLU A 120 -19.31 -19.01 13.93
CA GLU A 120 -20.44 -18.24 14.49
C GLU A 120 -21.37 -17.74 13.36
N GLU A 121 -22.46 -17.07 13.71
CA GLU A 121 -23.42 -16.54 12.75
C GLU A 121 -22.75 -15.62 11.72
N ILE A 122 -22.87 -15.99 10.44
CA ILE A 122 -22.28 -15.30 9.31
C ILE A 122 -23.02 -13.98 9.10
N SER A 123 -22.33 -12.86 9.30
CA SER A 123 -22.96 -11.52 9.30
C SER A 123 -22.53 -10.61 8.15
N SER A 124 -21.37 -10.88 7.54
CA SER A 124 -20.69 -9.89 6.68
C SER A 124 -20.61 -10.22 5.19
N CYS A 125 -21.00 -11.42 4.76
CA CYS A 125 -20.96 -11.82 3.35
C CYS A 125 -22.36 -12.02 2.76
N SER A 126 -22.48 -11.76 1.46
CA SER A 126 -23.67 -12.10 0.70
C SER A 126 -23.90 -13.61 0.73
N VAL A 127 -24.96 -14.04 1.40
CA VAL A 127 -25.34 -15.46 1.43
C VAL A 127 -25.80 -15.82 0.03
N MET A 128 -24.99 -16.60 -0.69
CA MET A 128 -25.40 -17.17 -1.97
C MET A 128 -26.34 -18.34 -1.70
N GLU A 129 -27.66 -18.10 -1.77
CA GLU A 129 -28.66 -19.14 -1.59
C GLU A 129 -28.51 -20.20 -2.68
N THR A 130 -28.27 -21.45 -2.28
CA THR A 130 -28.33 -22.56 -3.23
C THR A 130 -29.80 -22.92 -3.41
N ARG A 131 -30.35 -22.65 -4.61
CA ARG A 131 -31.78 -22.81 -4.96
C ARG A 131 -32.38 -24.21 -4.69
N GLU A 132 -31.56 -25.21 -4.35
CA GLU A 132 -31.98 -26.63 -4.32
C GLU A 132 -31.87 -27.33 -2.95
N ARG A 133 -31.28 -26.74 -1.89
CA ARG A 133 -31.04 -27.48 -0.61
C ARG A 133 -31.29 -26.72 0.70
N GLY A 134 -31.96 -25.57 0.67
CA GLY A 134 -32.21 -24.74 1.86
C GLY A 134 -31.00 -23.87 2.23
N PRO A 135 -31.02 -23.19 3.39
CA PRO A 135 -29.98 -22.26 3.82
C PRO A 135 -28.74 -23.02 4.31
N LEU A 136 -27.93 -23.52 3.38
CA LEU A 136 -26.60 -24.03 3.67
C LEU A 136 -25.61 -22.85 3.71
N SER A 137 -24.96 -22.66 4.85
CA SER A 137 -23.83 -21.73 4.99
C SER A 137 -22.66 -22.21 4.14
N ILE A 138 -22.19 -21.38 3.20
CA ILE A 138 -21.04 -21.69 2.33
C ILE A 138 -19.75 -21.34 3.06
N TYR A 139 -18.78 -22.25 3.03
CA TYR A 139 -17.45 -22.09 3.65
C TYR A 139 -16.33 -22.29 2.63
N PRO A 140 -15.44 -21.30 2.42
CA PRO A 140 -15.55 -19.89 2.79
C PRO A 140 -16.62 -19.14 1.97
N CYS A 141 -17.27 -18.14 2.57
CA CYS A 141 -18.24 -17.28 1.90
C CYS A 141 -17.58 -16.02 1.32
N GLY A 142 -18.28 -15.38 0.38
CA GLY A 142 -17.89 -14.11 -0.20
C GLY A 142 -17.40 -14.17 -1.65
N LEU A 143 -17.52 -13.05 -2.36
CA LEU A 143 -17.12 -12.90 -3.77
C LEU A 143 -15.63 -13.18 -4.01
N ILE A 144 -14.76 -12.82 -3.04
CA ILE A 144 -13.31 -13.07 -3.14
C ILE A 144 -13.01 -14.57 -3.17
N ALA A 145 -13.65 -15.33 -2.28
CA ALA A 145 -13.51 -16.78 -2.23
C ALA A 145 -14.13 -17.46 -3.44
N ASN A 146 -15.31 -16.98 -3.88
CA ASN A 146 -16.02 -17.56 -5.03
C ASN A 146 -15.28 -17.40 -6.36
N SER A 147 -14.47 -16.35 -6.49
CA SER A 147 -13.68 -16.06 -7.70
C SER A 147 -12.19 -16.36 -7.53
N PHE A 148 -11.86 -17.31 -6.64
CA PHE A 148 -10.50 -17.77 -6.46
C PHE A 148 -9.93 -18.36 -7.76
N PHE A 149 -8.67 -18.04 -8.05
CA PHE A 149 -8.00 -18.55 -9.25
C PHE A 149 -7.83 -20.07 -9.17
N ASN A 150 -8.33 -20.78 -10.16
CA ASN A 150 -8.37 -22.25 -10.19
C ASN A 150 -7.37 -22.87 -11.18
N GLY A 151 -6.48 -22.07 -11.79
CA GLY A 151 -5.47 -22.58 -12.71
C GLY A 151 -4.36 -23.33 -11.97
N ILE A 152 -4.06 -24.56 -12.41
CA ILE A 152 -2.92 -25.33 -11.92
C ILE A 152 -1.77 -25.15 -12.90
N LEU A 153 -0.63 -24.69 -12.38
CA LEU A 153 0.57 -24.39 -13.17
C LEU A 153 1.68 -25.30 -12.68
N SER A 154 2.32 -26.02 -13.61
CA SER A 154 3.40 -26.95 -13.31
C SER A 154 4.59 -26.70 -14.23
N LYS A 155 5.80 -26.86 -13.69
CA LYS A 155 7.04 -26.80 -14.46
C LYS A 155 7.40 -28.22 -14.92
N SER A 156 7.69 -28.37 -16.22
CA SER A 156 8.27 -29.58 -16.79
C SER A 156 9.58 -29.19 -17.47
N GLU A 157 10.66 -29.91 -17.18
CA GLU A 157 11.94 -29.81 -17.91
C GLU A 157 12.02 -31.03 -18.85
N ASN A 158 12.41 -30.79 -20.11
CA ASN A 158 12.80 -31.84 -21.04
C ASN A 158 14.31 -32.06 -20.98
#